data_AF-A0A2D9Y080-F1
#
_entry.id   AF-A0A2D9Y080-F1
#
_cell.length_a   1.000
_cell.length_b   1.000
_cell.length_c   1.000
_cell.angle_alpha   90.00
_cell.angle_beta   90.00
_cell.angle_gamma   90.00
#
_symmetry.space_group_name_H-M   'P 1'
#
loop_
_entity.id
_entity.type
_entity.pdbx_description
1 polymer ?
#
loop_
_entity_poly.entity_id
_entity_poly.type
_entity_poly.pdbx_seq_one_letter_code
_entity_poly.pdbx_strand_id
1 'polypeptide(L)'
;MDVILQADNAKIKRVMENPDSYQVQILYTQIDRDKHGKVSLTDYGYQVDDSIYFYPASTVKFPVALLALEKINELKAKNVSINLDTPFNVASDSIVTTLRKEITKIFTVSSNAAYNRLFEFLGQDYINEKLKQKEIAGRITHRLGAPFADSLITKEILFYESEKDSSVIFRQSPASNTKLDKLNIQNVLKGDGYIENESLVMQPKDFSKKNYLPLKSLHGILKRIYFPDLFSEDQRFKLTKEQLNFIIKTMKTLPYEEGYSRKEYYDSYGKFFIFGDIKTEIPKYVEIYNKVGYAYGHLTDCAYI
;
A
#
# COMPACT_ATOMS: atom_id res chain seq x y z
N MET A 1 -7.32 -25.57 -3.70
CA MET A 1 -7.29 -24.60 -4.81
C MET A 1 -7.98 -25.18 -6.04
N ASP A 2 -7.58 -26.37 -6.48
CA ASP A 2 -8.09 -27.01 -7.71
C ASP A 2 -9.62 -27.14 -7.78
N VAL A 3 -10.27 -27.47 -6.66
CA VAL A 3 -11.75 -27.54 -6.56
C VAL A 3 -12.42 -26.21 -6.89
N ILE A 4 -11.84 -25.08 -6.47
CA ILE A 4 -12.40 -23.74 -6.73
C ILE A 4 -12.17 -23.35 -8.20
N LEU A 5 -11.00 -23.66 -8.74
CA LEU A 5 -10.65 -23.36 -10.13
C LEU A 5 -11.47 -24.19 -11.13
N GLN A 6 -12.01 -25.34 -10.70
CA GLN A 6 -12.90 -26.20 -11.48
C GLN A 6 -14.38 -26.00 -11.16
N ALA A 7 -14.74 -25.00 -10.34
CA ALA A 7 -16.12 -24.75 -9.97
C ALA A 7 -16.98 -24.43 -11.20
N ASP A 8 -18.22 -24.93 -11.22
CA ASP A 8 -19.20 -24.66 -12.28
C ASP A 8 -19.78 -23.25 -12.15
N ASN A 9 -18.94 -22.25 -12.41
CA ASN A 9 -19.27 -20.84 -12.39
C ASN A 9 -18.74 -20.18 -13.67
N ALA A 10 -19.65 -19.61 -14.46
CA ALA A 10 -19.31 -19.03 -15.76
C ALA A 10 -18.23 -17.94 -15.71
N LYS A 11 -18.15 -17.14 -14.63
CA LYS A 11 -17.12 -16.11 -14.46
C LYS A 11 -15.75 -16.74 -14.19
N ILE A 12 -15.70 -17.75 -13.32
CA ILE A 12 -14.47 -18.51 -13.05
C ILE A 12 -14.02 -19.22 -14.33
N LYS A 13 -14.93 -19.93 -15.00
CA LYS A 13 -14.63 -20.64 -16.25
C LYS A 13 -14.03 -19.73 -17.32
N ARG A 14 -14.62 -18.54 -17.54
CA ARG A 14 -14.09 -17.55 -18.49
C ARG A 14 -12.63 -17.16 -18.22
N VAL A 15 -12.28 -16.98 -16.95
CA VAL A 15 -10.92 -16.65 -16.53
C VAL A 15 -9.99 -17.85 -16.71
N MET A 16 -10.43 -19.02 -16.28
CA MET A 16 -9.65 -20.26 -16.32
C MET A 16 -9.46 -20.82 -17.73
N GLU A 17 -10.33 -20.47 -18.68
CA GLU A 17 -10.16 -20.75 -20.12
C GLU A 17 -9.13 -19.82 -20.78
N ASN A 18 -8.79 -18.68 -20.16
CA ASN A 18 -7.87 -17.67 -20.72
C ASN A 18 -6.85 -17.17 -19.68
N PRO A 19 -6.14 -18.05 -18.97
CA PRO A 19 -5.32 -17.68 -17.80
C PRO A 19 -4.23 -16.66 -18.14
N ASP A 20 -3.59 -16.77 -19.31
CA ASP A 20 -2.52 -15.88 -19.75
C ASP A 20 -2.99 -14.44 -20.01
N SER A 21 -4.24 -14.29 -20.45
CA SER A 21 -4.86 -12.98 -20.71
C SER A 21 -5.25 -12.27 -19.41
N TYR A 22 -5.66 -13.01 -18.39
CA TYR A 22 -6.08 -12.46 -17.10
C TYR A 22 -4.95 -12.35 -16.07
N GLN A 23 -3.87 -13.12 -16.23
CA GLN A 23 -2.66 -13.09 -15.39
C GLN A 23 -2.99 -13.21 -13.89
N VAL A 24 -3.97 -14.06 -13.56
CA VAL A 24 -4.48 -14.18 -12.20
C VAL A 24 -3.45 -14.87 -11.31
N GLN A 25 -3.02 -14.17 -10.27
CA GLN A 25 -2.23 -14.73 -9.18
C GLN A 25 -3.08 -14.83 -7.92
N ILE A 26 -2.98 -15.96 -7.21
CA ILE A 26 -3.65 -16.14 -5.91
C ILE A 26 -2.63 -16.67 -4.91
N LEU A 27 -2.49 -15.99 -3.78
CA LEU A 27 -1.67 -16.43 -2.65
C LEU A 27 -2.53 -16.49 -1.41
N TYR A 28 -2.75 -17.69 -0.90
CA TYR A 28 -3.52 -17.98 0.30
C TYR A 28 -2.60 -18.50 1.39
N THR A 29 -2.82 -18.03 2.63
CA THR A 29 -2.14 -18.58 3.81
C THR A 29 -3.18 -19.21 4.72
N GLN A 30 -3.02 -20.50 4.98
CA GLN A 30 -3.71 -21.16 6.07
C GLN A 30 -3.02 -20.80 7.38
N ILE A 31 -3.82 -20.46 8.39
CA ILE A 31 -3.36 -20.07 9.72
C ILE A 31 -3.84 -21.13 10.70
N ASP A 32 -2.92 -21.93 11.22
CA ASP A 32 -3.20 -22.92 12.25
C ASP A 32 -2.76 -22.37 13.62
N ARG A 33 -3.55 -22.65 14.64
CA ARG A 33 -3.24 -22.29 16.04
C ARG A 33 -3.27 -23.55 16.88
N ASP A 34 -2.19 -23.82 17.61
CA ASP A 34 -2.17 -24.93 18.54
C ASP A 34 -2.97 -24.62 19.82
N LYS A 35 -3.07 -25.61 20.71
CA LYS A 35 -3.76 -25.49 22.01
C LYS A 35 -3.19 -24.40 22.94
N HIS A 36 -2.00 -23.89 22.66
CA HIS A 36 -1.34 -22.82 23.41
C HIS A 36 -1.39 -21.48 22.65
N GLY A 37 -2.08 -21.42 21.51
CA GLY A 37 -2.20 -20.22 20.68
C GLY A 37 -0.98 -19.94 19.79
N LYS A 38 -0.02 -20.87 19.71
CA LYS A 38 1.13 -20.71 18.80
C LYS A 38 0.63 -20.81 17.35
N VAL A 39 1.01 -19.82 16.55
CA VAL A 39 0.61 -19.72 15.14
C VAL A 39 1.61 -20.46 14.25
N SER A 40 1.11 -21.24 13.31
CA SER A 40 1.85 -21.74 12.14
C SER A 40 1.14 -21.36 10.85
N LEU A 41 1.92 -21.02 9.82
CA LEU A 41 1.43 -20.54 8.53
C LEU A 41 1.81 -21.51 7.41
N THR A 42 0.86 -21.86 6.56
CA THR A 42 1.09 -22.68 5.36
C THR A 42 0.59 -21.94 4.12
N ASP A 43 1.46 -21.73 3.15
CA ASP A 43 1.17 -20.94 1.96
C ASP A 43 0.80 -21.81 0.77
N TYR A 44 -0.26 -21.41 0.06
CA TYR A 44 -0.73 -22.03 -1.17
C TYR A 44 -0.81 -20.97 -2.26
N GLY A 45 -0.14 -21.22 -3.38
CA GLY A 45 -0.04 -20.30 -4.50
C GLY A 45 -0.68 -20.86 -5.78
N TYR A 46 -1.28 -19.97 -6.57
CA TYR A 46 -1.64 -20.19 -7.96
C TYR A 46 -1.00 -19.10 -8.82
N GLN A 47 -0.15 -19.50 -9.78
CA GLN A 47 0.60 -18.61 -10.69
C GLN A 47 1.40 -17.48 -10.02
N VAL A 48 1.76 -17.63 -8.74
CA VAL A 48 2.48 -16.57 -8.00
C VAL A 48 3.94 -16.56 -8.42
N ASP A 49 4.31 -15.57 -9.23
CA ASP A 49 5.66 -15.38 -9.74
C ASP A 49 6.08 -13.91 -9.64
N ASP A 50 7.11 -13.65 -8.85
CA ASP A 50 7.63 -12.31 -8.61
C ASP A 50 8.38 -11.76 -9.85
N SER A 51 8.80 -12.64 -10.77
CA SER A 51 9.47 -12.25 -12.02
C SER A 51 8.50 -11.83 -13.13
N ILE A 52 7.19 -12.01 -12.92
CA ILE A 52 6.14 -11.56 -13.84
C ILE A 52 5.55 -10.25 -13.34
N TYR A 53 5.78 -9.17 -14.09
CA TYR A 53 5.33 -7.84 -13.69
C TYR A 53 3.80 -7.68 -13.77
N PHE A 54 3.24 -7.10 -12.71
CA PHE A 54 1.95 -6.41 -12.72
C PHE A 54 2.09 -5.04 -12.05
N TYR A 55 1.27 -4.06 -12.43
CA TYR A 55 1.33 -2.74 -11.79
C TYR A 55 0.62 -2.76 -10.43
N PRO A 56 1.32 -2.47 -9.31
CA PRO A 56 0.76 -2.62 -7.96
C PRO A 56 -0.27 -1.55 -7.59
N ALA A 57 -0.36 -0.46 -8.36
CA ALA A 57 -1.29 0.64 -8.12
C ALA A 57 -1.24 1.14 -6.66
N SER A 58 -2.38 1.22 -5.98
CA SER A 58 -2.48 1.78 -4.62
C SER A 58 -2.01 0.85 -3.50
N THR A 59 -1.60 -0.39 -3.77
CA THR A 59 -1.09 -1.29 -2.72
C THR A 59 0.25 -0.79 -2.16
N VAL A 60 1.03 -0.04 -2.94
CA VAL A 60 2.28 0.61 -2.51
C VAL A 60 2.09 1.60 -1.37
N LYS A 61 0.86 2.07 -1.14
CA LYS A 61 0.54 2.96 -0.01
C LYS A 61 0.69 2.25 1.33
N PHE A 62 0.53 0.92 1.37
CA PHE A 62 0.63 0.15 2.60
C PHE A 62 2.03 0.20 3.22
N PRO A 63 3.12 -0.25 2.56
CA PRO A 63 4.46 -0.12 3.13
C PRO A 63 4.85 1.32 3.42
N VAL A 64 4.43 2.29 2.60
CA VAL A 64 4.72 3.72 2.85
C VAL A 64 4.07 4.22 4.14
N ALA A 65 2.83 3.83 4.45
CA ALA A 65 2.19 4.16 5.71
C ALA A 65 2.95 3.59 6.92
N LEU A 66 3.40 2.33 6.82
CA LEU A 66 4.18 1.67 7.89
C LEU A 66 5.54 2.34 8.09
N LEU A 67 6.25 2.64 7.00
CA LEU A 67 7.56 3.27 7.04
C LEU A 67 7.52 4.71 7.58
N ALA A 68 6.42 5.44 7.38
CA ALA A 68 6.25 6.76 7.98
C ALA A 68 6.20 6.70 9.52
N LEU A 69 5.56 5.66 10.08
CA LEU A 69 5.53 5.42 11.52
C LEU A 69 6.88 4.96 12.06
N GLU A 70 7.58 4.11 11.31
CA GLU A 70 8.96 3.72 11.64
C GLU A 70 9.89 4.95 11.66
N LYS A 71 9.79 5.83 10.66
CA LYS A 71 10.63 7.03 10.56
C LYS A 71 10.45 7.98 11.76
N ILE A 72 9.23 8.18 12.27
CA ILE A 72 9.05 9.02 13.47
C ILE A 72 9.67 8.39 14.72
N ASN A 73 9.72 7.05 14.81
CA ASN A 73 10.41 6.38 15.91
C ASN A 73 11.94 6.54 15.81
N GLU A 74 12.49 6.48 14.59
CA GLU A 74 13.90 6.76 14.33
C GLU A 74 14.26 8.22 14.67
N LEU A 75 13.39 9.17 14.32
CA LEU A 75 13.56 10.58 14.66
C LEU A 75 13.48 10.80 16.17
N LYS A 76 12.55 10.14 16.87
CA LYS A 76 12.47 10.16 18.33
C LYS A 76 13.75 9.65 18.98
N ALA A 77 14.35 8.58 18.46
CA ALA A 77 15.65 8.08 18.93
C ALA A 77 16.80 9.07 18.70
N LYS A 78 16.62 10.04 17.80
CA LYS A 78 17.54 11.16 17.54
C LYS A 78 17.11 12.45 18.24
N ASN A 79 16.29 12.36 19.29
CA ASN A 79 15.78 13.48 20.09
C ASN A 79 14.90 14.49 19.32
N VAL A 80 14.22 14.05 18.25
CA VAL A 80 13.20 14.83 17.54
C VAL A 80 11.81 14.43 18.03
N SER A 81 11.12 15.34 18.73
CA SER A 81 9.84 15.09 19.39
C SER A 81 8.63 15.20 18.45
N ILE A 82 8.54 14.33 17.45
CA ILE A 82 7.37 14.20 16.56
C ILE A 82 6.63 12.90 16.87
N ASN A 83 5.29 12.95 16.80
CA ASN A 83 4.44 11.78 16.93
C ASN A 83 3.36 11.74 15.82
N LEU A 84 2.45 10.78 15.92
CA LEU A 84 1.34 10.56 14.97
C LEU A 84 0.44 11.79 14.76
N ASP A 85 0.31 12.62 15.78
CA ASP A 85 -0.62 13.74 15.89
C ASP A 85 0.08 15.10 15.77
N THR A 86 1.41 15.12 15.65
CA THR A 86 2.15 16.34 15.37
C THR A 86 1.73 16.90 14.01
N PRO A 87 1.25 18.16 13.94
CA PRO A 87 0.86 18.78 12.69
C PRO A 87 2.06 19.00 11.76
N PHE A 88 1.88 18.77 10.47
CA PHE A 88 2.88 19.03 9.46
C PHE A 88 2.27 19.57 8.17
N ASN A 89 3.10 20.29 7.41
CA ASN A 89 2.81 20.75 6.07
C ASN A 89 3.94 20.33 5.13
N VAL A 90 3.57 20.04 3.88
CA VAL A 90 4.51 19.86 2.78
C VAL A 90 4.56 21.16 1.99
N ALA A 91 5.75 21.66 1.66
CA ALA A 91 5.87 22.91 0.92
C ALA A 91 5.00 22.93 -0.36
N SER A 92 4.33 24.07 -0.60
CA SER A 92 3.36 24.26 -1.69
C SER A 92 2.10 23.39 -1.61
N ASP A 93 1.86 22.71 -0.49
CA ASP A 93 0.57 22.09 -0.17
C ASP A 93 -0.29 23.06 0.64
N SER A 94 -1.60 23.07 0.40
CA SER A 94 -2.53 24.03 0.99
C SER A 94 -3.02 23.63 2.38
N ILE A 95 -2.64 22.45 2.88
CA ILE A 95 -3.14 21.93 4.15
C ILE A 95 -2.03 21.67 5.17
N VAL A 96 -2.36 21.91 6.44
CA VAL A 96 -1.67 21.31 7.59
C VAL A 96 -2.43 20.04 7.98
N THR A 97 -1.73 18.95 8.23
CA THR A 97 -2.32 17.65 8.55
C THR A 97 -1.47 16.88 9.56
N THR A 98 -1.82 15.64 9.89
CA THR A 98 -1.03 14.76 10.77
C THR A 98 -0.82 13.40 10.11
N LEU A 99 0.20 12.66 10.54
CA LEU A 99 0.43 11.31 10.02
C LEU A 99 -0.78 10.41 10.29
N ARG A 100 -1.45 10.58 11.43
CA ARG A 100 -2.71 9.88 11.74
C ARG A 100 -3.76 10.15 10.66
N LYS A 101 -4.04 11.41 10.35
CA LYS A 101 -5.04 11.81 9.34
C LYS A 101 -4.69 11.26 7.95
N GLU A 102 -3.44 11.35 7.53
CA GLU A 102 -3.03 10.89 6.20
C GLU A 102 -3.04 9.36 6.08
N ILE A 103 -2.60 8.63 7.12
CA ILE A 103 -2.69 7.16 7.14
C ILE A 103 -4.15 6.70 7.15
N THR A 104 -5.03 7.35 7.92
CA THR A 104 -6.47 7.07 7.87
C THR A 104 -7.02 7.21 6.45
N LYS A 105 -6.75 8.32 5.77
CA LYS A 105 -7.18 8.55 4.38
C LYS A 105 -6.65 7.50 3.40
N ILE A 106 -5.45 6.95 3.63
CA ILE A 106 -4.87 5.90 2.79
C ILE A 106 -5.65 4.59 2.87
N PHE A 107 -6.13 4.21 4.05
CA PHE A 107 -6.82 2.94 4.23
C PHE A 107 -8.33 3.03 4.00
N THR A 108 -8.97 4.15 4.32
CA THR A 108 -10.43 4.30 4.16
C THR A 108 -10.84 4.67 2.74
N VAL A 109 -10.16 5.65 2.13
CA VAL A 109 -10.52 6.18 0.80
C VAL A 109 -9.38 6.11 -0.22
N SER A 110 -8.28 5.41 0.11
CA SER A 110 -7.13 5.23 -0.80
C SER A 110 -6.58 6.54 -1.35
N SER A 111 -6.53 7.60 -0.53
CA SER A 111 -6.14 8.95 -0.98
C SER A 111 -4.73 9.01 -1.58
N ASN A 112 -4.61 9.51 -2.82
CA ASN A 112 -3.34 9.77 -3.48
C ASN A 112 -2.59 10.95 -2.83
N ALA A 113 -3.31 12.02 -2.48
CA ALA A 113 -2.69 13.18 -1.83
C ALA A 113 -2.03 12.80 -0.49
N ALA A 114 -2.71 11.96 0.30
CA ALA A 114 -2.15 11.47 1.55
C ALA A 114 -0.90 10.61 1.37
N TYR A 115 -0.96 9.67 0.42
CA TYR A 115 0.22 8.90 0.04
C TYR A 115 1.38 9.79 -0.40
N ASN A 116 1.11 10.81 -1.24
CA ASN A 116 2.15 11.70 -1.74
C ASN A 116 2.80 12.48 -0.60
N ARG A 117 2.05 12.98 0.39
CA ARG A 117 2.64 13.64 1.57
C ARG A 117 3.56 12.72 2.36
N LEU A 118 3.16 11.46 2.55
CA LEU A 118 4.03 10.47 3.20
C LEU A 118 5.25 10.15 2.34
N PHE A 119 5.10 10.09 1.02
CA PHE A 119 6.22 9.91 0.10
C PHE A 119 7.21 11.08 0.18
N GLU A 120 6.74 12.33 0.28
CA GLU A 120 7.60 13.51 0.48
C GLU A 120 8.32 13.45 1.82
N PHE A 121 7.63 13.02 2.87
CA PHE A 121 8.23 12.83 4.19
C PHE A 121 9.31 11.76 4.17
N LEU A 122 9.11 10.64 3.48
CA LEU A 122 10.07 9.53 3.48
C LEU A 122 11.21 9.73 2.48
N GLY A 123 10.89 10.06 1.23
CA GLY A 123 11.80 9.97 0.09
C GLY A 123 11.87 8.56 -0.49
N GLN A 124 12.13 8.49 -1.80
CA GLN A 124 12.25 7.24 -2.56
C GLN A 124 13.37 6.36 -2.01
N ASP A 125 14.53 6.93 -1.72
CA ASP A 125 15.72 6.18 -1.31
C ASP A 125 15.48 5.52 0.04
N TYR A 126 14.97 6.28 1.02
CA TYR A 126 14.59 5.75 2.32
C TYR A 126 13.57 4.61 2.19
N ILE A 127 12.53 4.77 1.37
CA ILE A 127 11.51 3.73 1.18
C ILE A 127 12.16 2.44 0.68
N ASN A 128 12.94 2.52 -0.39
CA ASN A 128 13.52 1.33 -1.02
C ASN A 128 14.62 0.68 -0.18
N GLU A 129 15.42 1.49 0.52
CA GLU A 129 16.42 0.98 1.46
C GLU A 129 15.75 0.20 2.60
N LYS A 130 14.67 0.74 3.18
CA LYS A 130 13.95 0.07 4.27
C LYS A 130 13.25 -1.20 3.84
N LEU A 131 12.68 -1.24 2.62
CA LEU A 131 12.13 -2.46 2.05
C LEU A 131 13.23 -3.51 1.87
N LYS A 132 14.39 -3.13 1.33
CA LYS A 132 15.54 -4.02 1.15
C LYS A 132 16.08 -4.56 2.47
N GLN A 133 16.24 -3.70 3.48
CA GLN A 133 16.69 -4.10 4.83
C GLN A 133 15.76 -5.15 5.47
N LYS A 134 14.47 -5.10 5.16
CA LYS A 134 13.45 -6.04 5.66
C LYS A 134 13.26 -7.29 4.79
N GLU A 135 14.10 -7.44 3.76
CA GLU A 135 14.03 -8.52 2.77
C GLU A 135 12.68 -8.55 2.02
N ILE A 136 12.12 -7.36 1.76
CA ILE A 136 10.88 -7.20 1.00
C ILE A 136 11.25 -6.82 -0.43
N ALA A 137 11.02 -7.74 -1.37
CA ALA A 137 11.23 -7.48 -2.79
C ALA A 137 10.22 -6.42 -3.27
N GLY A 138 10.72 -5.32 -3.83
CA GLY A 138 9.86 -4.26 -4.35
C GLY A 138 10.66 -3.00 -4.66
N ARG A 139 9.99 -2.06 -5.32
CA ARG A 139 10.43 -0.68 -5.47
C ARG A 139 9.27 0.29 -5.55
N ILE A 140 9.42 1.39 -4.86
CA ILE A 140 8.49 2.52 -4.87
C ILE A 140 9.28 3.73 -5.37
N THR A 141 8.82 4.29 -6.48
CA THR A 141 9.61 5.16 -7.37
C THR A 141 8.98 6.53 -7.54
N HIS A 142 7.66 6.65 -7.39
CA HIS A 142 6.95 7.85 -7.77
C HIS A 142 5.69 8.09 -6.94
N ARG A 143 5.30 9.37 -6.89
CA ARG A 143 4.01 9.85 -6.38
C ARG A 143 2.87 9.32 -7.24
N LEU A 144 1.65 9.30 -6.72
CA LEU A 144 0.47 8.80 -7.43
C LEU A 144 -0.43 9.96 -7.86
N GLY A 145 -0.77 10.00 -9.15
CA GLY A 145 -1.75 10.94 -9.71
C GLY A 145 -1.39 12.42 -9.52
N ALA A 146 -0.10 12.76 -9.43
CA ALA A 146 0.39 14.11 -9.24
C ALA A 146 1.21 14.59 -10.45
N PRO A 147 1.24 15.90 -10.74
CA PRO A 147 2.21 16.48 -11.66
C PRO A 147 3.64 16.16 -11.21
N PHE A 148 4.54 15.93 -12.17
CA PHE A 148 5.96 15.59 -11.91
C PHE A 148 6.12 14.44 -10.90
N ALA A 149 5.25 13.43 -11.00
CA ALA A 149 5.18 12.33 -10.04
C ALA A 149 6.51 11.60 -9.86
N ASP A 150 7.34 11.57 -10.90
CA ASP A 150 8.65 10.95 -11.01
C ASP A 150 9.82 11.88 -10.64
N SER A 151 9.54 13.10 -10.14
CA SER A 151 10.58 13.99 -9.62
C SER A 151 11.39 13.31 -8.52
N LEU A 152 12.71 13.31 -8.68
CA LEU A 152 13.65 12.77 -7.69
C LEU A 152 13.82 13.70 -6.48
N ILE A 153 13.36 14.94 -6.56
CA ILE A 153 13.47 15.89 -5.46
C ILE A 153 12.24 15.77 -4.56
N THR A 154 12.43 15.52 -3.27
CA THR A 154 11.35 15.66 -2.29
C THR A 154 11.15 17.13 -1.93
N LYS A 155 9.95 17.45 -1.48
CA LYS A 155 9.61 18.77 -0.97
C LYS A 155 10.03 18.91 0.49
N GLU A 156 10.16 20.17 0.93
CA GLU A 156 10.35 20.49 2.33
C GLU A 156 9.14 20.06 3.16
N ILE A 157 9.40 19.58 4.38
CA ILE A 157 8.38 19.27 5.38
C ILE A 157 8.62 20.13 6.62
N LEU A 158 7.57 20.78 7.10
CA LEU A 158 7.56 21.55 8.33
C LEU A 158 6.63 20.87 9.32
N PHE A 159 7.13 20.57 10.51
CA PHE A 159 6.32 20.11 11.64
C PHE A 159 6.15 21.24 12.65
N TYR A 160 4.95 21.36 13.20
CA TYR A 160 4.55 22.45 14.08
C TYR A 160 4.23 21.95 15.49
N GLU A 161 4.31 22.84 16.48
CA GLU A 161 3.96 22.54 17.87
C GLU A 161 2.48 22.13 18.00
N SER A 162 1.56 22.86 17.36
CA SER A 162 0.15 22.52 17.33
C SER A 162 -0.59 23.12 16.13
N GLU A 163 -1.84 22.72 15.88
CA GLU A 163 -2.63 23.31 14.78
C GLU A 163 -2.94 24.80 15.02
N LYS A 164 -2.89 25.25 16.28
CA LYS A 164 -3.12 26.65 16.68
C LYS A 164 -1.83 27.47 16.75
N ASP A 165 -0.69 26.80 16.89
CA ASP A 165 0.63 27.42 17.01
C ASP A 165 1.51 27.00 15.84
N SER A 166 1.74 27.96 14.92
CA SER A 166 2.55 27.75 13.72
C SER A 166 4.06 27.75 13.97
N SER A 167 4.51 27.68 15.23
CA SER A 167 5.92 27.52 15.58
C SER A 167 6.45 26.19 15.04
N VAL A 168 7.49 26.26 14.19
CA VAL A 168 8.14 25.09 13.59
C VAL A 168 9.04 24.42 14.62
N ILE A 169 8.78 23.15 14.92
CA ILE A 169 9.57 22.34 15.88
C ILE A 169 10.54 21.40 15.19
N PHE A 170 10.33 21.11 13.91
CA PHE A 170 11.24 20.33 13.10
C PHE A 170 11.06 20.65 11.62
N ARG A 171 12.19 20.75 10.92
CA ARG A 171 12.25 21.04 9.49
C ARG A 171 13.02 19.93 8.79
N GLN A 172 12.36 19.27 7.85
CA GLN A 172 13.03 18.37 6.92
C GLN A 172 13.27 19.11 5.60
N SER A 173 14.54 19.33 5.28
CA SER A 173 14.92 19.93 4.01
C SER A 173 14.56 19.02 2.82
N PRO A 174 14.34 19.58 1.62
CA PRO A 174 14.28 18.81 0.37
C PRO A 174 15.48 17.87 0.25
N ALA A 175 15.25 16.67 -0.28
CA ALA A 175 16.30 15.69 -0.54
C ALA A 175 16.27 15.25 -2.01
N SER A 176 17.46 15.01 -2.58
CA SER A 176 17.60 14.41 -3.90
C SER A 176 17.68 12.91 -3.78
N ASN A 177 16.73 12.20 -4.40
CA ASN A 177 16.74 10.74 -4.48
C ASN A 177 17.61 10.25 -5.64
N THR A 178 18.02 9.00 -5.53
CA THR A 178 18.80 8.29 -6.53
C THR A 178 17.92 7.86 -7.69
N LYS A 179 18.37 8.10 -8.92
CA LYS A 179 17.69 7.57 -10.10
C LYS A 179 17.84 6.04 -10.13
N LEU A 180 16.73 5.33 -10.17
CA LEU A 180 16.73 3.87 -10.26
C LEU A 180 16.84 3.41 -11.71
N ASP A 181 17.57 2.32 -11.92
CA ASP A 181 17.63 1.61 -13.20
C ASP A 181 16.26 1.08 -13.62
N LYS A 182 16.11 0.65 -14.87
CA LYS A 182 14.90 -0.03 -15.32
C LYS A 182 14.76 -1.38 -14.59
N LEU A 183 13.52 -1.73 -14.24
CA LEU A 183 13.16 -3.07 -13.79
C LEU A 183 13.55 -4.09 -14.86
N ASN A 184 14.33 -5.09 -14.44
CA ASN A 184 14.75 -6.21 -15.26
C ASN A 184 13.96 -7.47 -14.88
N ILE A 185 12.66 -7.46 -15.18
CA ILE A 185 11.72 -8.57 -14.97
C ILE A 185 10.80 -8.70 -16.19
N GLN A 186 10.11 -9.82 -16.32
CA GLN A 186 9.29 -10.12 -17.49
C GLN A 186 8.00 -9.29 -17.51
N ASN A 187 7.42 -9.11 -18.69
CA ASN A 187 6.11 -8.49 -18.90
C ASN A 187 5.98 -7.02 -18.42
N VAL A 188 7.07 -6.25 -18.45
CA VAL A 188 7.05 -4.80 -18.14
C VAL A 188 6.44 -3.94 -19.26
N LEU A 189 6.30 -4.47 -20.48
CA LEU A 189 5.52 -3.84 -21.55
C LEU A 189 4.09 -4.39 -21.50
N LYS A 190 3.08 -3.52 -21.50
CA LYS A 190 1.67 -3.92 -21.34
C LYS A 190 0.76 -3.29 -22.39
N GLY A 191 -0.19 -4.10 -22.88
CA GLY A 191 -1.22 -3.70 -23.84
C GLY A 191 -0.68 -3.39 -25.23
N ASP A 192 -1.58 -3.07 -26.15
CA ASP A 192 -1.24 -2.67 -27.53
C ASP A 192 -1.20 -1.15 -27.72
N GLY A 193 -1.74 -0.40 -26.75
CA GLY A 193 -1.79 1.05 -26.75
C GLY A 193 -2.16 1.64 -25.40
N TYR A 194 -1.96 2.95 -25.23
CA TYR A 194 -2.34 3.67 -24.02
C TYR A 194 -2.72 5.12 -24.31
N ILE A 195 -3.53 5.71 -23.43
CA ILE A 195 -3.85 7.14 -23.47
C ILE A 195 -2.78 7.94 -22.73
N GLU A 196 -2.27 8.99 -23.36
CA GLU A 196 -1.35 9.98 -22.79
C GLU A 196 -1.71 11.36 -23.35
N ASN A 197 -1.88 12.35 -22.46
CA ASN A 197 -2.31 13.70 -22.83
C ASN A 197 -3.53 13.69 -23.78
N GLU A 198 -4.56 12.92 -23.42
CA GLU A 198 -5.81 12.74 -24.18
C GLU A 198 -5.65 12.10 -25.56
N SER A 199 -4.45 11.67 -25.94
CA SER A 199 -4.13 11.06 -27.23
C SER A 199 -3.87 9.56 -27.07
N LEU A 200 -4.32 8.77 -28.05
CA LEU A 200 -4.04 7.35 -28.13
C LEU A 200 -2.66 7.11 -28.74
N VAL A 201 -1.78 6.47 -27.99
CA VAL A 201 -0.47 6.00 -28.44
C VAL A 201 -0.59 4.51 -28.78
N MET A 202 -0.34 4.14 -30.04
CA MET A 202 -0.46 2.77 -30.57
C MET A 202 0.82 1.95 -30.37
N GLN A 203 1.25 1.79 -29.12
CA GLN A 203 2.34 0.88 -28.74
C GLN A 203 2.16 0.41 -27.29
N PRO A 204 2.78 -0.72 -26.89
CA PRO A 204 2.78 -1.15 -25.51
C PRO A 204 3.31 -0.08 -24.54
N LYS A 205 2.65 0.09 -23.40
CA LYS A 205 3.11 1.02 -22.37
C LYS A 205 4.30 0.43 -21.61
N ASP A 206 5.41 1.16 -21.51
CA ASP A 206 6.60 0.76 -20.76
C ASP A 206 6.42 1.04 -19.25
N PHE A 207 6.33 -0.03 -18.45
CA PHE A 207 6.27 0.04 -16.99
C PHE A 207 7.62 -0.20 -16.30
N SER A 208 8.72 -0.38 -17.04
CA SER A 208 10.03 -0.69 -16.46
C SER A 208 10.57 0.35 -15.46
N LYS A 209 10.05 1.58 -15.49
CA LYS A 209 10.41 2.64 -14.52
C LYS A 209 9.41 2.81 -13.37
N LYS A 210 8.28 2.10 -13.39
CA LYS A 210 7.17 2.28 -12.45
C LYS A 210 7.41 1.51 -11.14
N ASN A 211 6.48 1.70 -10.21
CA ASN A 211 6.44 0.95 -8.96
C ASN A 211 6.31 -0.56 -9.22
N TYR A 212 6.93 -1.37 -8.37
CA TYR A 212 6.82 -2.82 -8.38
C TYR A 212 6.69 -3.32 -6.94
N LEU A 213 5.66 -4.11 -6.68
CA LEU A 213 5.42 -4.75 -5.40
C LEU A 213 4.69 -6.06 -5.68
N PRO A 214 5.40 -7.18 -5.78
CA PRO A 214 4.80 -8.45 -6.14
C PRO A 214 3.87 -8.96 -5.05
N LEU A 215 3.00 -9.92 -5.40
CA LEU A 215 1.97 -10.43 -4.50
C LEU A 215 2.57 -11.03 -3.22
N LYS A 216 3.69 -11.77 -3.32
CA LYS A 216 4.40 -12.33 -2.16
C LYS A 216 4.85 -11.24 -1.18
N SER A 217 5.35 -10.12 -1.69
CA SER A 217 5.81 -9.01 -0.87
C SER A 217 4.66 -8.28 -0.18
N LEU A 218 3.57 -8.00 -0.90
CA LEU A 218 2.38 -7.41 -0.30
C LEU A 218 1.79 -8.31 0.79
N HIS A 219 1.70 -9.61 0.53
CA HIS A 219 1.25 -10.63 1.47
C HIS A 219 2.19 -10.75 2.68
N GLY A 220 3.50 -10.72 2.45
CA GLY A 220 4.53 -10.76 3.50
C GLY A 220 4.54 -9.51 4.39
N ILE A 221 4.20 -8.33 3.85
CA ILE A 221 3.98 -7.12 4.65
C ILE A 221 2.79 -7.32 5.59
N LEU A 222 1.67 -7.83 5.08
CA LEU A 222 0.48 -8.08 5.90
C LEU A 222 0.77 -9.08 7.04
N LYS A 223 1.49 -10.17 6.73
CA LYS A 223 1.92 -11.15 7.76
C LYS A 223 2.79 -10.52 8.85
N ARG A 224 3.72 -9.61 8.51
CA ARG A 224 4.55 -8.91 9.51
C ARG A 224 3.74 -8.03 10.46
N ILE A 225 2.56 -7.57 10.05
CA ILE A 225 1.64 -6.78 10.89
C ILE A 225 0.81 -7.68 11.81
N TYR A 226 0.28 -8.80 11.31
CA TYR A 226 -0.59 -9.68 12.10
C TYR A 226 0.15 -10.72 12.94
N PHE A 227 1.33 -11.14 12.47
CA PHE A 227 2.13 -12.19 13.08
C PHE A 227 3.59 -11.75 13.20
N PRO A 228 3.89 -10.61 13.86
CA PRO A 228 5.24 -10.07 13.95
C PRO A 228 6.23 -11.08 14.55
N ASP A 229 5.77 -11.92 15.48
CA ASP A 229 6.60 -12.92 16.17
C ASP A 229 7.13 -14.04 15.26
N LEU A 230 6.60 -14.18 14.04
CA LEU A 230 7.09 -15.13 13.04
C LEU A 230 8.26 -14.61 12.20
N PHE A 231 8.63 -13.33 12.37
CA PHE A 231 9.71 -12.68 11.62
C PHE A 231 10.85 -12.30 12.57
N SER A 232 12.08 -12.25 12.08
CA SER A 232 13.19 -11.71 12.87
C SER A 232 12.99 -10.21 13.13
N GLU A 233 13.63 -9.66 14.15
CA GLU A 233 13.53 -8.24 14.47
C GLU A 233 13.82 -7.34 13.26
N ASP A 234 14.85 -7.64 12.46
CA ASP A 234 15.26 -6.81 11.31
C ASP A 234 14.27 -6.87 10.13
N GLN A 235 13.51 -7.96 10.03
CA GLN A 235 12.44 -8.10 9.03
C GLN A 235 11.17 -7.34 9.40
N ARG A 236 10.99 -6.93 10.66
CA ARG A 236 9.78 -6.26 11.16
C ARG A 236 9.83 -4.76 10.88
N PHE A 237 8.64 -4.16 10.73
CA PHE A 237 8.49 -2.71 10.85
C PHE A 237 8.65 -2.32 12.31
N LYS A 238 9.48 -1.31 12.60
CA LYS A 238 9.78 -0.88 13.97
C LYS A 238 8.69 0.04 14.51
N LEU A 239 7.52 -0.55 14.78
CA LEU A 239 6.33 0.14 15.28
C LEU A 239 6.17 -0.06 16.79
N THR A 240 5.65 0.95 17.49
CA THR A 240 5.16 0.74 18.86
C THR A 240 3.87 -0.08 18.84
N LYS A 241 3.49 -0.64 19.99
CA LYS A 241 2.23 -1.39 20.13
C LYS A 241 1.02 -0.53 19.77
N GLU A 242 1.02 0.75 20.15
CA GLU A 242 -0.05 1.70 19.85
C GLU A 242 -0.13 1.99 18.35
N GLN A 243 1.01 2.15 17.68
CA GLN A 243 1.08 2.35 16.24
C GLN A 243 0.62 1.11 15.45
N LEU A 244 1.00 -0.09 15.90
CA LEU A 244 0.54 -1.34 15.30
C LEU A 244 -0.98 -1.50 15.44
N ASN A 245 -1.52 -1.26 16.64
CA ASN A 245 -2.96 -1.28 16.89
C ASN A 245 -3.70 -0.23 16.06
N PHE A 246 -3.11 0.96 15.90
CA PHE A 246 -3.65 2.01 15.03
C PHE A 246 -3.75 1.52 13.58
N ILE A 247 -2.67 0.98 13.01
CA ILE A 247 -2.68 0.43 11.65
C ILE A 247 -3.75 -0.66 11.50
N ILE A 248 -3.79 -1.65 12.39
CA ILE A 248 -4.76 -2.75 12.34
C ILE A 248 -6.19 -2.20 12.40
N LYS A 249 -6.47 -1.27 13.33
CA LYS A 249 -7.79 -0.63 13.43
C LYS A 249 -8.15 0.07 12.12
N THR A 250 -7.27 0.94 11.63
CA THR A 250 -7.51 1.74 10.42
C THR A 250 -7.66 0.87 9.17
N MET A 251 -6.96 -0.26 9.11
CA MET A 251 -7.07 -1.21 8.00
C MET A 251 -8.46 -1.81 7.87
N LYS A 252 -9.25 -1.96 8.95
CA LYS A 252 -10.65 -2.42 8.86
C LYS A 252 -11.68 -1.30 8.80
N THR A 253 -11.31 -0.08 9.17
CA THR A 253 -12.22 1.07 9.23
C THR A 253 -12.92 1.30 7.89
N LEU A 254 -14.24 1.45 7.95
CA LEU A 254 -15.09 1.76 6.79
C LEU A 254 -15.16 3.27 6.57
N PRO A 255 -15.33 3.75 5.32
CA PRO A 255 -15.32 5.19 5.04
C PRO A 255 -16.29 6.01 5.90
N TYR A 256 -17.51 5.52 6.14
CA TYR A 256 -18.50 6.27 6.90
C TYR A 256 -18.09 6.50 8.37
N GLU A 257 -17.24 5.64 8.94
CA GLU A 257 -16.76 5.77 10.31
C GLU A 257 -15.81 6.98 10.47
N GLU A 258 -15.22 7.43 9.36
CA GLU A 258 -14.38 8.62 9.26
C GLU A 258 -15.12 9.82 8.64
N GLY A 259 -16.46 9.75 8.59
CA GLY A 259 -17.33 10.84 8.13
C GLY A 259 -17.50 10.96 6.61
N TYR A 260 -17.02 9.99 5.83
CA TYR A 260 -17.26 9.98 4.38
C TYR A 260 -18.69 9.55 4.05
N SER A 261 -19.30 10.18 3.04
CA SER A 261 -20.65 9.82 2.61
C SER A 261 -20.68 8.43 1.98
N ARG A 262 -21.57 7.54 2.47
CA ARG A 262 -21.79 6.21 1.87
C ARG A 262 -22.27 6.24 0.42
N LYS A 263 -22.79 7.39 -0.05
CA LYS A 263 -23.16 7.58 -1.47
C LYS A 263 -21.93 7.57 -2.38
N GLU A 264 -20.84 8.18 -1.93
CA GLU A 264 -19.58 8.28 -2.67
C GLU A 264 -18.64 7.12 -2.31
N TYR A 265 -18.53 6.82 -1.02
CA TYR A 265 -17.66 5.79 -0.44
C TYR A 265 -18.50 4.76 0.31
N TYR A 266 -19.11 3.83 -0.44
CA TYR A 266 -19.84 2.70 0.12
C TYR A 266 -18.91 1.75 0.89
N ASP A 267 -19.44 0.89 1.76
CA ASP A 267 -18.63 0.08 2.69
C ASP A 267 -17.58 -0.79 1.97
N SER A 268 -17.91 -1.39 0.82
CA SER A 268 -16.97 -2.19 0.02
C SER A 268 -16.08 -1.39 -0.93
N TYR A 269 -16.12 -0.05 -0.92
CA TYR A 269 -15.31 0.83 -1.79
C TYR A 269 -13.81 0.47 -1.80
N GLY A 270 -13.29 0.00 -0.66
CA GLY A 270 -11.93 -0.51 -0.52
C GLY A 270 -11.84 -1.96 -0.04
N LYS A 271 -12.95 -2.72 0.00
CA LYS A 271 -13.06 -4.08 0.57
C LYS A 271 -13.52 -5.08 -0.49
N PHE A 272 -12.68 -5.34 -1.48
CA PHE A 272 -13.08 -6.09 -2.67
C PHE A 272 -13.13 -7.60 -2.45
N PHE A 273 -12.21 -8.15 -1.67
CA PHE A 273 -12.27 -9.57 -1.34
C PHE A 273 -13.55 -9.87 -0.53
N ILE A 274 -14.29 -10.92 -0.90
CA ILE A 274 -15.67 -11.27 -0.46
C ILE A 274 -16.79 -10.38 -1.05
N PHE A 275 -16.67 -9.05 -1.00
CA PHE A 275 -17.81 -8.16 -1.33
C PHE A 275 -17.77 -7.52 -2.71
N GLY A 276 -16.64 -7.56 -3.43
CA GLY A 276 -16.51 -7.00 -4.77
C GLY A 276 -16.94 -5.54 -4.84
N ASP A 277 -17.91 -5.27 -5.71
CA ASP A 277 -18.53 -3.95 -5.95
C ASP A 277 -19.92 -3.80 -5.31
N ILE A 278 -20.30 -4.71 -4.41
CA ILE A 278 -21.60 -4.70 -3.74
C ILE A 278 -21.71 -3.47 -2.83
N LYS A 279 -22.71 -2.63 -3.05
CA LYS A 279 -22.90 -1.38 -2.29
C LYS A 279 -23.71 -1.52 -1.00
N THR A 280 -24.14 -2.73 -0.65
CA THR A 280 -24.84 -2.99 0.62
C THR A 280 -23.87 -2.94 1.79
N GLU A 281 -24.40 -2.76 2.99
CA GLU A 281 -23.60 -2.75 4.21
C GLU A 281 -22.86 -4.08 4.41
N ILE A 282 -21.62 -4.00 4.89
CA ILE A 282 -20.85 -5.19 5.27
C ILE A 282 -21.38 -5.70 6.62
N PRO A 283 -21.70 -7.00 6.76
CA PRO A 283 -22.15 -7.54 8.04
C PRO A 283 -21.12 -7.31 9.14
N LYS A 284 -21.57 -6.85 10.32
CA LYS A 284 -20.70 -6.46 11.44
C LYS A 284 -19.80 -7.57 12.00
N TYR A 285 -20.09 -8.84 11.70
CA TYR A 285 -19.28 -9.99 12.11
C TYR A 285 -18.13 -10.30 11.13
N VAL A 286 -18.06 -9.60 9.99
CA VAL A 286 -16.98 -9.73 9.02
C VAL A 286 -16.07 -8.51 9.14
N GLU A 287 -14.82 -8.73 9.51
CA GLU A 287 -13.80 -7.68 9.55
C GLU A 287 -12.78 -7.93 8.44
N ILE A 288 -12.58 -6.96 7.56
CA ILE A 288 -11.64 -7.09 6.44
C ILE A 288 -10.51 -6.09 6.62
N TYR A 289 -9.31 -6.61 6.85
CA TYR A 289 -8.10 -5.84 7.02
C TYR A 289 -7.26 -5.95 5.76
N ASN A 290 -7.31 -4.94 4.90
CA ASN A 290 -6.76 -5.06 3.56
C ASN A 290 -6.16 -3.77 3.00
N LYS A 291 -5.50 -3.90 1.86
CA LYS A 291 -5.22 -2.78 0.98
C LYS A 291 -5.43 -3.18 -0.48
N VAL A 292 -6.40 -2.52 -1.12
CA VAL A 292 -6.65 -2.66 -2.56
C VAL A 292 -5.75 -1.73 -3.39
N GLY A 293 -5.48 -2.13 -4.62
CA GLY A 293 -4.93 -1.29 -5.67
C GLY A 293 -5.48 -1.68 -7.03
N TYR A 294 -5.86 -0.68 -7.81
CA TYR A 294 -6.29 -0.87 -9.19
C TYR A 294 -5.88 0.31 -10.05
N ALA A 295 -5.33 0.02 -11.23
CA ALA A 295 -4.98 0.99 -12.27
C ALA A 295 -4.44 0.24 -13.50
N TYR A 296 -4.56 0.85 -14.68
CA TYR A 296 -4.01 0.31 -15.92
C TYR A 296 -4.39 -1.16 -16.19
N GLY A 297 -5.66 -1.52 -15.94
CA GLY A 297 -6.17 -2.88 -16.14
C GLY A 297 -5.77 -3.92 -15.07
N HIS A 298 -4.98 -3.53 -14.06
CA HIS A 298 -4.60 -4.41 -12.96
C HIS A 298 -5.50 -4.15 -11.74
N LEU A 299 -5.81 -5.22 -11.01
CA LEU A 299 -6.58 -5.21 -9.76
C LEU A 299 -5.86 -6.13 -8.76
N THR A 300 -5.60 -5.64 -7.56
CA THR A 300 -4.95 -6.38 -6.49
C THR A 300 -5.65 -6.08 -5.18
N ASP A 301 -5.96 -7.13 -4.41
CA ASP A 301 -6.39 -7.03 -3.02
C ASP A 301 -5.59 -8.02 -2.19
N CYS A 302 -5.14 -7.60 -1.01
CA CYS A 302 -4.46 -8.44 -0.05
C CYS A 302 -5.11 -8.20 1.31
N ALA A 303 -5.76 -9.24 1.83
CA ALA A 303 -6.65 -9.14 2.97
C ALA A 303 -6.35 -10.22 4.02
N TYR A 304 -6.52 -9.82 5.28
CA TYR A 304 -6.71 -10.70 6.43
C TYR A 304 -8.16 -10.52 6.87
N ILE A 305 -8.85 -11.64 7.11
CA ILE A 305 -10.30 -11.70 7.37
C ILE A 305 -10.51 -12.59 8.58
#